data_AF-A0A1H7F0S3-F1
#
_entry.id   AF-A0A1H7F0S3-F1
#
_cell.length_a   1.000
_cell.length_b   1.000
_cell.length_c   1.000
_cell.angle_alpha   90.00
_cell.angle_beta   90.00
_cell.angle_gamma   90.00
#
_symmetry.space_group_name_H-M   'P 1'
#
loop_
_entity.id
_entity.type
_entity.pdbx_description
1 polymer ?
#
loop_
_entity_poly.entity_id
_entity_poly.type
_entity_poly.pdbx_seq_one_letter_code
_entity_poly.pdbx_strand_id
1 'polypeptide(L)'
;MKNDEDTNIRDFFEALIENQVRMATVPLDEQISYIDPDDDYDFHAYRILLLLNVCGIIKEPFFSYSSIYGRRKFSFFDFLIRYPFYLLKVIEKSNKNYLASLINLKESEKEHAFSPMIRYIRGPWDHRYDSIFNYMIGKKLIQVKYGNFSKSQKSFIVSLTELGTEKANQIMDLESEWVSRMNVINRIFPQNSSNESIEKYVHENFPSLILGYYGVKEDVY
;
A
#
# COMPACT_ATOMS: atom_id res chain seq x y z
N MET A 1 29.32 24.88 -28.85
CA MET A 1 28.78 23.52 -28.89
C MET A 1 27.29 23.64 -28.65
N LYS A 2 26.47 23.59 -29.71
CA LYS A 2 25.01 23.49 -29.60
C LYS A 2 24.70 22.01 -29.38
N ASN A 3 23.92 21.69 -28.35
CA ASN A 3 23.68 20.34 -27.87
C ASN A 3 22.98 19.47 -28.93
N ASP A 4 23.52 18.28 -29.18
CA ASP A 4 22.95 17.26 -30.07
C ASP A 4 21.52 16.84 -29.69
N GLU A 5 21.11 17.05 -28.43
CA GLU A 5 19.75 16.79 -27.94
C GLU A 5 18.70 17.72 -28.56
N ASP A 6 19.04 19.00 -28.78
CA ASP A 6 18.12 19.97 -29.40
C ASP A 6 17.89 19.65 -30.89
N THR A 7 18.90 19.07 -31.54
CA THR A 7 18.82 18.61 -32.93
C THR A 7 17.90 17.40 -33.03
N ASN A 8 18.08 16.42 -32.15
CA ASN A 8 17.29 15.18 -32.14
C ASN A 8 15.79 15.43 -31.87
N ILE A 9 15.47 16.37 -30.97
CA ILE A 9 14.08 16.76 -30.70
C ILE A 9 13.45 17.45 -31.91
N ARG A 10 14.19 18.32 -32.60
CA ARG A 10 13.69 18.98 -33.82
C ARG A 10 13.43 17.99 -34.95
N ASP A 11 14.37 17.07 -35.18
CA ASP A 11 14.26 16.05 -36.20
C ASP A 11 13.03 15.14 -35.94
N PHE A 12 12.74 14.84 -34.68
CA PHE A 12 11.53 14.12 -34.29
C PHE A 12 10.24 14.88 -34.63
N PHE A 13 10.17 16.18 -34.33
CA PHE A 13 8.99 16.99 -34.64
C PHE A 13 8.81 17.23 -36.13
N GLU A 14 9.90 17.41 -36.90
CA GLU A 14 9.85 17.51 -38.35
C GLU A 14 9.33 16.20 -38.97
N ALA A 15 9.79 15.04 -38.50
CA ALA A 15 9.29 13.75 -38.95
C ALA A 15 7.78 13.56 -38.67
N LEU A 16 7.27 14.02 -37.53
CA LEU A 16 5.83 13.96 -37.23
C LEU A 16 5.00 14.86 -38.16
N ILE A 17 5.51 16.05 -38.48
CA ILE A 17 4.85 17.03 -39.36
C ILE A 17 4.83 16.52 -40.81
N GLU A 18 5.97 16.03 -41.33
CA GLU A 18 6.08 15.51 -42.69
C GLU A 18 5.18 14.30 -42.94
N ASN A 19 5.01 13.44 -41.93
CA ASN A 19 4.14 12.26 -42.01
C ASN A 19 2.66 12.55 -41.70
N GLN A 20 2.27 13.83 -41.56
CA GLN A 20 0.90 14.27 -41.23
C GLN A 20 0.28 13.51 -40.05
N VAL A 21 1.09 13.16 -39.04
CA VAL A 21 0.63 12.39 -37.88
C VAL A 21 -0.30 13.27 -37.06
N ARG A 22 -1.61 13.03 -37.17
CA ARG A 22 -2.58 13.59 -36.22
C ARG A 22 -2.52 12.74 -34.96
N MET A 23 -2.03 13.30 -33.86
CA MET A 23 -2.25 12.67 -32.56
C MET A 23 -3.75 12.63 -32.31
N ALA A 24 -4.34 11.44 -32.37
CA ALA A 24 -5.74 11.25 -32.03
C ALA A 24 -5.88 11.51 -30.53
N THR A 25 -6.32 12.72 -30.16
CA THR A 25 -6.72 13.03 -28.80
C THR A 25 -8.22 12.77 -28.67
N VAL A 26 -8.58 12.00 -27.66
CA VAL A 26 -9.98 11.74 -27.29
C VAL A 26 -10.65 13.08 -26.92
N PRO A 27 -11.91 13.34 -27.33
CA PRO A 27 -12.67 14.53 -26.93
C PRO A 27 -12.62 14.79 -25.42
N LEU A 28 -12.61 16.06 -24.98
CA LEU A 28 -12.47 16.43 -23.56
C LEU A 28 -13.53 15.80 -22.63
N ASP A 29 -14.72 15.54 -23.16
CA ASP A 29 -15.85 14.88 -22.50
C ASP A 29 -15.71 13.34 -22.43
N GLU A 30 -14.87 12.76 -23.28
CA GLU A 30 -14.50 11.34 -23.31
C GLU A 30 -13.13 11.08 -22.65
N GLN A 31 -12.38 12.14 -22.32
CA GLN A 31 -11.17 12.05 -21.53
C GLN A 31 -11.56 11.64 -20.11
N ILE A 32 -11.37 10.35 -19.80
CA ILE A 32 -11.35 9.89 -18.41
C ILE A 32 -10.26 10.71 -17.72
N SER A 33 -10.66 11.62 -16.82
CA SER A 33 -9.72 12.29 -15.93
C SER A 33 -8.96 11.19 -15.21
N TYR A 34 -7.70 10.99 -15.56
CA TYR A 34 -6.82 10.12 -14.83
C TYR A 34 -6.61 10.78 -13.46
N ILE A 35 -7.47 10.44 -12.52
CA ILE A 35 -7.19 10.66 -11.10
C ILE A 35 -6.14 9.60 -10.81
N ASP A 36 -4.92 10.04 -10.54
CA ASP A 36 -3.91 9.15 -9.98
C ASP A 36 -4.55 8.48 -8.75
N PRO A 37 -4.69 7.14 -8.69
CA PRO A 37 -5.28 6.45 -7.55
C PRO A 37 -4.61 6.82 -6.22
N ASP A 38 -3.36 7.30 -6.28
CA ASP A 38 -2.63 7.83 -5.15
C ASP A 38 -3.21 9.16 -4.60
N ASP A 39 -3.97 9.91 -5.39
CA ASP A 39 -4.65 11.16 -5.00
C ASP A 39 -6.13 10.95 -4.63
N ASP A 40 -6.68 9.74 -4.77
CA ASP A 40 -8.06 9.41 -4.45
C ASP A 40 -8.22 8.92 -2.99
N TYR A 41 -8.80 9.77 -2.14
CA TYR A 41 -9.10 9.45 -0.74
C TYR A 41 -10.07 8.27 -0.57
N ASP A 42 -11.03 8.09 -1.48
CA ASP A 42 -11.97 6.98 -1.41
C ASP A 42 -11.29 5.66 -1.74
N PHE A 43 -10.37 5.65 -2.71
CA PHE A 43 -9.56 4.48 -3.01
C PHE A 43 -8.69 4.06 -1.81
N HIS A 44 -8.04 5.01 -1.14
CA HIS A 44 -7.29 4.70 0.09
C HIS A 44 -8.20 4.24 1.23
N ALA A 45 -9.34 4.89 1.43
CA ALA A 45 -10.30 4.54 2.46
C ALA A 45 -10.84 3.12 2.26
N TYR A 46 -11.18 2.77 1.02
CA TYR A 46 -11.63 1.44 0.60
C TYR A 46 -10.64 0.35 1.01
N ARG A 47 -9.37 0.55 0.66
CA ARG A 47 -8.27 -0.36 0.97
C ARG A 47 -8.05 -0.52 2.47
N ILE A 48 -8.05 0.59 3.20
CA ILE A 48 -7.83 0.59 4.65
C ILE A 48 -8.99 -0.07 5.39
N LEU A 49 -10.24 0.16 4.96
CA LEU A 49 -11.42 -0.53 5.51
C LEU A 49 -11.28 -2.04 5.37
N LEU A 50 -10.97 -2.52 4.16
CA LEU A 50 -10.79 -3.95 3.90
C LEU A 50 -9.59 -4.51 4.69
N LEU A 51 -8.48 -3.77 4.75
CA LEU A 51 -7.29 -4.17 5.50
C LEU A 51 -7.59 -4.34 6.99
N LEU A 52 -8.30 -3.39 7.61
CA LEU A 52 -8.70 -3.49 9.01
C LEU A 52 -9.66 -4.65 9.22
N ASN A 53 -10.57 -4.92 8.28
CA ASN A 53 -11.53 -6.03 8.41
C ASN A 53 -10.84 -7.39 8.35
N VAL A 54 -9.92 -7.59 7.40
CA VAL A 54 -9.24 -8.87 7.18
C VAL A 54 -8.04 -9.06 8.11
N CYS A 55 -7.17 -8.05 8.25
CA CYS A 55 -5.92 -8.15 9.01
C CYS A 55 -6.00 -7.61 10.44
N GLY A 56 -7.11 -6.96 10.81
CA GLY A 56 -7.34 -6.52 12.18
C GLY A 56 -7.72 -7.66 13.11
N ILE A 57 -7.72 -7.35 14.41
CA ILE A 57 -8.11 -8.24 15.48
C ILE A 57 -9.08 -7.50 16.41
N ILE A 58 -10.03 -8.22 17.01
CA ILE A 58 -10.85 -7.73 18.12
C ILE A 58 -10.17 -8.18 19.42
N LYS A 59 -10.00 -7.26 20.37
CA LYS A 59 -9.28 -7.56 21.62
C LYS A 59 -9.90 -6.84 22.80
N GLU A 60 -10.91 -7.46 23.39
CA GLU A 60 -11.52 -6.95 24.61
C GLU A 60 -10.59 -7.07 25.83
N PRO A 61 -10.65 -6.15 26.80
CA PRO A 61 -11.51 -4.96 26.87
C PRO A 61 -10.90 -3.70 26.19
N PHE A 62 -9.90 -3.86 25.31
CA PHE A 62 -9.11 -2.74 24.77
C PHE A 62 -9.76 -2.08 23.54
N PHE A 63 -10.37 -2.89 22.68
CA PHE A 63 -11.12 -2.44 21.51
C PHE A 63 -12.09 -3.55 21.04
N SER A 64 -13.32 -3.14 20.77
CA SER A 64 -14.45 -4.01 20.42
C SER A 64 -14.63 -4.26 18.93
N TYR A 65 -13.98 -3.45 18.11
CA TYR A 65 -14.03 -3.55 16.65
C TYR A 65 -12.69 -4.02 16.10
N SER A 66 -12.72 -4.59 14.89
CA SER A 66 -11.50 -5.07 14.24
C SER A 66 -10.49 -3.93 14.12
N SER A 67 -9.29 -4.17 14.64
CA SER A 67 -8.28 -3.15 14.83
C SER A 67 -6.89 -3.65 14.48
N ILE A 68 -6.06 -2.78 13.92
CA ILE A 68 -4.62 -3.00 13.83
C ILE A 68 -3.94 -2.07 14.84
N TYR A 69 -3.15 -2.68 15.74
CA TYR A 69 -2.28 -1.95 16.67
C TYR A 69 -0.83 -2.02 16.20
N GLY A 70 -0.10 -0.91 16.34
CA GLY A 70 1.26 -0.74 15.87
C GLY A 70 1.34 0.03 14.56
N ARG A 71 1.97 1.21 14.62
CA ARG A 71 2.13 2.11 13.47
C ARG A 71 2.88 1.44 12.31
N ARG A 72 3.95 0.70 12.60
CA ARG A 72 4.77 0.03 11.57
C ARG A 72 4.09 -1.21 11.02
N LYS A 73 3.38 -1.95 11.88
CA LYS A 73 2.56 -3.09 11.45
C LYS A 73 1.49 -2.65 10.45
N PHE A 74 0.68 -1.65 10.82
CA PHE A 74 -0.36 -1.10 9.94
C PHE A 74 0.24 -0.72 8.59
N SER A 75 1.30 0.08 8.62
CA SER A 75 1.84 0.68 7.41
C SER A 75 2.57 -0.32 6.52
N PHE A 76 3.20 -1.34 7.09
CA PHE A 76 3.80 -2.41 6.32
C PHE A 76 2.73 -3.31 5.66
N PHE A 77 1.66 -3.64 6.37
CA PHE A 77 0.59 -4.43 5.76
C PHE A 77 -0.10 -3.65 4.63
N ASP A 78 -0.39 -2.38 4.87
CA ASP A 78 -0.92 -1.45 3.89
C ASP A 78 -0.03 -1.37 2.64
N PHE A 79 1.28 -1.25 2.86
CA PHE A 79 2.30 -1.26 1.81
C PHE A 79 2.29 -2.54 0.97
N LEU A 80 2.21 -3.72 1.58
CA LEU A 80 2.20 -4.99 0.86
C LEU A 80 0.98 -5.16 -0.06
N ILE A 81 -0.16 -4.57 0.30
CA ILE A 81 -1.36 -4.59 -0.55
C ILE A 81 -1.23 -3.61 -1.71
N ARG A 82 -0.65 -2.43 -1.45
CA ARG A 82 -0.43 -1.41 -2.47
C ARG A 82 0.61 -1.84 -3.51
N TYR A 83 1.61 -2.61 -3.08
CA TYR A 83 2.69 -3.13 -3.93
C TYR A 83 2.79 -4.65 -3.80
N PRO A 84 1.91 -5.40 -4.50
CA PRO A 84 1.76 -6.84 -4.30
C PRO A 84 3.00 -7.63 -4.76
N PHE A 85 3.89 -7.04 -5.57
CA PHE A 85 5.24 -7.56 -5.80
C PHE A 85 6.07 -7.74 -4.51
N TYR A 86 5.97 -6.81 -3.56
CA TYR A 86 6.65 -6.98 -2.26
C TYR A 86 5.99 -8.07 -1.42
N LEU A 87 4.68 -8.31 -1.58
CA LEU A 87 4.03 -9.46 -0.95
C LEU A 87 4.62 -10.79 -1.46
N LEU A 88 4.90 -10.90 -2.76
CA LEU A 88 5.61 -12.06 -3.31
C LEU A 88 6.99 -12.23 -2.67
N LYS A 89 7.78 -11.16 -2.57
CA LYS A 89 9.10 -11.20 -1.89
C LYS A 89 9.00 -11.62 -0.43
N VAL A 90 7.96 -11.18 0.29
CA VAL A 90 7.69 -11.61 1.66
C VAL A 90 7.39 -13.11 1.72
N ILE A 91 6.57 -13.64 0.79
CA ILE A 91 6.27 -15.07 0.68
C ILE A 91 7.56 -15.89 0.52
N GLU A 92 8.43 -15.46 -0.39
CA GLU A 92 9.73 -16.09 -0.68
C GLU A 92 10.64 -16.09 0.54
N LYS A 93 10.85 -14.91 1.16
CA LYS A 93 11.71 -14.77 2.35
C LYS A 93 11.16 -15.49 3.58
N SER A 94 9.86 -15.74 3.63
CA SER A 94 9.22 -16.53 4.69
C SER A 94 9.21 -18.04 4.42
N ASN A 95 9.83 -18.53 3.34
CA ASN A 95 9.82 -19.93 2.92
C ASN A 95 8.40 -20.51 2.79
N LYS A 96 7.44 -19.69 2.35
CA LYS A 96 6.01 -20.07 2.22
C LYS A 96 5.54 -20.03 0.76
N ASN A 97 6.41 -20.44 -0.18
CA ASN A 97 6.17 -20.38 -1.63
C ASN A 97 4.84 -21.00 -2.10
N TYR A 98 4.28 -21.96 -1.36
CA TYR A 98 2.94 -22.50 -1.62
C TYR A 98 1.81 -21.46 -1.57
N LEU A 99 2.05 -20.28 -0.97
CA LEU A 99 1.12 -19.16 -0.93
C LEU A 99 1.17 -18.27 -2.18
N ALA A 100 2.19 -18.39 -3.03
CA ALA A 100 2.39 -17.51 -4.18
C ALA A 100 1.26 -17.60 -5.22
N SER A 101 0.62 -18.76 -5.36
CA SER A 101 -0.54 -18.92 -6.24
C SER A 101 -1.79 -18.19 -5.75
N LEU A 102 -1.87 -17.86 -4.45
CA LEU A 102 -3.05 -17.25 -3.84
C LEU A 102 -3.11 -15.74 -4.01
N ILE A 103 -1.98 -15.09 -4.34
CA ILE A 103 -1.95 -13.64 -4.56
C ILE A 103 -2.31 -13.24 -5.99
N ASN A 104 -2.35 -14.20 -6.93
CA ASN A 104 -2.78 -14.02 -8.32
C ASN A 104 -2.19 -12.78 -9.03
N LEU A 105 -0.87 -12.58 -8.90
CA LEU A 105 -0.19 -11.45 -9.54
C LEU A 105 -0.29 -11.52 -11.06
N LYS A 106 -0.78 -10.43 -11.67
CA LYS A 106 -0.68 -10.20 -13.12
C LYS A 106 0.78 -9.94 -13.50
N GLU A 107 1.16 -10.22 -14.75
CA GLU A 107 2.54 -9.96 -15.21
C GLU A 107 2.96 -8.49 -15.00
N SER A 108 2.06 -7.54 -15.26
CA SER A 108 2.30 -6.12 -15.02
C SER A 108 2.50 -5.76 -13.53
N GLU A 109 2.04 -6.60 -12.60
CA GLU A 109 2.24 -6.41 -11.16
C GLU A 109 3.50 -7.14 -10.63
N LYS A 110 4.15 -7.96 -11.47
CA LYS A 110 5.41 -8.65 -11.15
C LYS A 110 6.64 -7.82 -11.50
N GLU A 111 6.49 -6.86 -12.41
CA GLU A 111 7.54 -5.89 -12.72
C GLU A 111 7.71 -4.93 -11.53
N HIS A 112 8.94 -4.52 -11.26
CA HIS A 112 9.20 -3.49 -10.26
C HIS A 112 8.46 -2.21 -10.67
N ALA A 113 7.38 -1.87 -9.98
CA ALA A 113 6.67 -0.62 -10.20
C ALA A 113 7.62 0.56 -9.92
N PHE A 114 7.77 1.45 -10.90
CA PHE A 114 8.49 2.72 -10.82
C PHE A 114 7.78 3.78 -9.95
N SER A 115 6.86 3.40 -9.06
CA SER A 115 6.30 4.34 -8.09
C SER A 115 7.14 4.29 -6.81
N PRO A 116 7.96 5.33 -6.53
CA PRO A 116 8.87 5.31 -5.40
C PRO A 116 8.11 5.26 -4.10
N MET A 117 8.47 4.32 -3.22
CA MET A 117 8.18 4.49 -1.79
C MET A 117 8.87 5.76 -1.31
N ILE A 118 8.12 6.84 -1.15
CA ILE A 118 8.66 8.08 -0.62
C ILE A 118 9.04 7.83 0.85
N ARG A 119 10.35 7.82 1.11
CA ARG A 119 10.94 7.69 2.45
C ARG A 119 10.36 8.75 3.39
N TYR A 120 9.76 8.35 4.51
CA TYR A 120 9.64 9.21 5.69
C TYR A 120 10.31 8.56 6.89
N ILE A 121 11.62 8.83 7.03
CA ILE A 121 12.51 8.79 8.22
C ILE A 121 12.51 7.51 9.10
N ARG A 122 11.51 6.62 9.09
CA ARG A 122 11.36 5.48 10.03
C ARG A 122 10.62 4.26 9.45
N GLY A 123 10.75 3.98 8.15
CA GLY A 123 10.14 2.82 7.47
C GLY A 123 8.93 3.17 6.60
N PRO A 124 8.15 2.17 6.13
CA PRO A 124 6.99 2.40 5.26
C PRO A 124 5.96 3.20 6.06
N TRP A 125 5.92 4.52 5.91
CA TRP A 125 4.88 5.39 6.45
C TRP A 125 4.51 6.37 5.36
N ASP A 126 3.24 6.43 5.03
CA ASP A 126 2.75 7.38 4.04
C ASP A 126 2.44 8.71 4.72
N HIS A 127 3.05 9.79 4.25
CA HIS A 127 2.77 11.14 4.77
C HIS A 127 1.30 11.54 4.57
N ARG A 128 0.60 10.92 3.62
CA ARG A 128 -0.82 11.10 3.36
C ARG A 128 -1.72 10.42 4.39
N TYR A 129 -1.21 9.54 5.25
CA TYR A 129 -2.06 8.86 6.22
C TYR A 129 -2.76 9.82 7.17
N ASP A 130 -2.13 10.94 7.54
CA ASP A 130 -2.77 11.90 8.45
C ASP A 130 -4.03 12.51 7.79
N SER A 131 -3.97 12.89 6.51
CA SER A 131 -5.13 13.40 5.78
C SER A 131 -6.15 12.30 5.49
N ILE A 132 -5.71 11.10 5.10
CA ILE A 132 -6.59 9.95 4.83
C ILE A 132 -7.34 9.54 6.10
N PHE A 133 -6.66 9.44 7.23
CA PHE A 133 -7.32 9.10 8.50
C PHE A 133 -8.29 10.20 8.92
N ASN A 134 -7.94 11.47 8.79
CA ASN A 134 -8.87 12.55 9.10
C ASN A 134 -10.13 12.50 8.22
N TYR A 135 -9.97 12.20 6.93
CA TYR A 135 -11.09 11.97 6.01
C TYR A 135 -12.00 10.82 6.49
N MET A 136 -11.41 9.66 6.80
CA MET A 136 -12.17 8.49 7.25
C MET A 136 -12.82 8.68 8.64
N ILE A 137 -12.14 9.37 9.56
CA ILE A 137 -12.68 9.73 10.88
C ILE A 137 -13.86 10.69 10.72
N GLY A 138 -13.75 11.71 9.85
CA GLY A 138 -14.83 12.64 9.55
C GLY A 138 -16.08 11.94 9.00
N LYS A 139 -15.89 10.86 8.24
CA LYS A 139 -16.97 9.98 7.77
C LYS A 139 -17.42 8.92 8.77
N LYS A 140 -16.86 8.90 9.99
CA LYS A 140 -17.14 7.90 11.02
C LYS A 140 -16.90 6.47 10.55
N LEU A 141 -15.91 6.24 9.70
CA LEU A 141 -15.55 4.90 9.22
C LEU A 141 -14.57 4.23 10.17
N ILE A 142 -13.61 4.98 10.68
CA ILE A 142 -12.58 4.47 11.60
C ILE A 142 -12.46 5.34 12.85
N GLN A 143 -11.79 4.80 13.85
CA GLN A 143 -11.25 5.52 14.98
C GLN A 143 -9.74 5.31 15.05
N VAL A 144 -8.99 6.39 15.30
CA VAL A 144 -7.56 6.33 15.57
C VAL A 144 -7.31 6.77 17.01
N LYS A 145 -6.56 5.97 17.78
CA LYS A 145 -6.21 6.31 19.18
C LYS A 145 -4.80 5.84 19.52
N TYR A 146 -4.15 6.53 20.46
CA TYR A 146 -3.00 5.98 21.18
C TYR A 146 -3.48 5.47 22.53
N GLY A 147 -3.50 4.15 22.71
CA GLY A 147 -4.17 3.53 23.86
C GLY A 147 -3.61 2.16 24.21
N ASN A 148 -4.12 1.61 25.31
CA ASN A 148 -3.73 0.27 25.77
C ASN A 148 -4.19 -0.78 24.76
N PHE A 149 -3.31 -1.71 24.40
CA PHE A 149 -3.66 -2.95 23.67
C PHE A 149 -3.35 -4.21 24.50
N SER A 150 -2.77 -4.01 25.68
CA SER A 150 -2.57 -4.99 26.75
C SER A 150 -2.64 -4.27 28.09
N LYS A 151 -2.55 -5.01 29.21
CA LYS A 151 -2.60 -4.41 30.56
C LYS A 151 -1.45 -3.43 30.85
N SER A 152 -0.32 -3.57 30.16
CA SER A 152 0.91 -2.81 30.44
C SER A 152 1.47 -2.05 29.24
N GLN A 153 0.91 -2.23 28.04
CA GLN A 153 1.47 -1.67 26.82
C GLN A 153 0.45 -0.82 26.06
N LYS A 154 0.94 0.30 25.53
CA LYS A 154 0.21 1.22 24.67
C LYS A 154 0.72 1.17 23.24
N SER A 155 -0.16 1.43 22.29
CA SER A 155 0.20 1.52 20.88
C SER A 155 -0.70 2.48 20.14
N PHE A 156 -0.26 2.85 18.94
CA PHE A 156 -1.12 3.43 17.92
C PHE A 156 -2.12 2.36 17.47
N ILE A 157 -3.41 2.65 17.54
CA ILE A 157 -4.50 1.71 17.24
C ILE A 157 -5.40 2.39 16.21
N VAL A 158 -5.63 1.70 15.10
CA VAL A 158 -6.66 2.04 14.12
C VAL A 158 -7.74 0.98 14.20
N SER A 159 -8.96 1.39 14.48
CA SER A 159 -10.12 0.52 14.67
C SER A 159 -11.18 0.87 13.63
N LEU A 160 -11.89 -0.14 13.13
CA LEU A 160 -13.17 0.11 12.49
C LEU A 160 -14.16 0.68 13.52
N THR A 161 -15.14 1.41 13.02
CA THR A 161 -16.38 1.70 13.75
C THR A 161 -17.47 0.71 13.31
N GLU A 162 -18.66 0.80 13.90
CA GLU A 162 -19.83 0.06 13.40
C GLU A 162 -20.10 0.31 11.91
N LEU A 163 -20.16 1.57 11.48
CA LEU A 163 -20.35 1.94 10.07
C LEU A 163 -19.17 1.45 9.20
N GLY A 164 -17.94 1.57 9.71
CA GLY A 164 -16.76 1.05 9.02
C GLY A 164 -16.82 -0.46 8.81
N THR A 165 -17.27 -1.22 9.80
CA THR A 165 -17.46 -2.67 9.71
C THR A 165 -18.54 -3.02 8.69
N GLU A 166 -19.68 -2.32 8.69
CA GLU A 166 -20.73 -2.53 7.68
C GLU A 166 -20.17 -2.33 6.26
N LYS A 167 -19.46 -1.23 6.03
CA LYS A 167 -18.90 -0.92 4.70
C LYS A 167 -17.77 -1.87 4.33
N ALA A 168 -16.89 -2.23 5.26
CA ALA A 168 -15.82 -3.17 4.97
C ALA A 168 -16.33 -4.57 4.61
N ASN A 169 -17.45 -5.01 5.19
CA ASN A 169 -18.09 -6.27 4.80
C ASN A 169 -18.67 -6.21 3.38
N GLN A 170 -19.31 -5.11 3.01
CA GLN A 170 -19.79 -4.89 1.63
C GLN A 170 -18.64 -4.93 0.62
N ILE A 171 -17.49 -4.33 0.96
CA ILE A 171 -16.28 -4.33 0.12
C ILE A 171 -15.69 -5.74 -0.01
N MET A 172 -15.64 -6.49 1.10
CA MET A 172 -15.07 -7.84 1.15
C MET A 172 -15.75 -8.80 0.18
N ASP A 173 -17.07 -8.68 0.01
CA ASP A 173 -17.85 -9.50 -0.91
C ASP A 173 -17.54 -9.20 -2.39
N LEU A 174 -17.08 -7.98 -2.69
CA LEU A 174 -16.75 -7.53 -4.05
C LEU A 174 -15.28 -7.79 -4.41
N GLU A 175 -14.37 -7.78 -3.43
CA GLU A 175 -12.91 -7.76 -3.65
C GLU A 175 -12.20 -9.04 -3.24
N SER A 176 -12.66 -10.17 -3.78
CA SER A 176 -12.13 -11.49 -3.44
C SER A 176 -10.60 -11.61 -3.61
N GLU A 177 -10.03 -10.95 -4.62
CA GLU A 177 -8.58 -10.96 -4.87
C GLU A 177 -7.79 -10.23 -3.76
N TRP A 178 -8.24 -9.05 -3.35
CA TRP A 178 -7.58 -8.29 -2.28
C TRP A 178 -7.73 -8.99 -0.94
N VAL A 179 -8.90 -9.58 -0.68
CA VAL A 179 -9.14 -10.43 0.48
C VAL A 179 -8.17 -11.61 0.49
N SER A 180 -7.96 -12.28 -0.64
CA SER A 180 -6.99 -13.38 -0.75
C SER A 180 -5.57 -12.91 -0.40
N ARG A 181 -5.13 -11.77 -0.96
CA ARG A 181 -3.82 -11.17 -0.68
C ARG A 181 -3.65 -10.82 0.82
N MET A 182 -4.66 -10.20 1.44
CA MET A 182 -4.66 -9.89 2.88
C MET A 182 -4.67 -11.14 3.76
N ASN A 183 -5.35 -12.21 3.34
CA ASN A 183 -5.30 -13.49 4.02
C ASN A 183 -3.91 -14.14 3.93
N VAL A 184 -3.19 -13.97 2.82
CA VAL A 184 -1.79 -14.38 2.71
C VAL A 184 -0.92 -13.61 3.70
N ILE A 185 -1.13 -12.29 3.87
CA ILE A 185 -0.46 -11.50 4.92
C ILE A 185 -0.70 -12.15 6.29
N ASN A 186 -1.95 -12.47 6.65
CA ASN A 186 -2.26 -13.10 7.94
C ASN A 186 -1.63 -14.49 8.15
N ARG A 187 -1.46 -15.26 7.07
CA ARG A 187 -0.77 -16.57 7.13
C ARG A 187 0.73 -16.43 7.37
N ILE A 188 1.33 -15.30 6.98
CA ILE A 188 2.74 -15.01 7.19
C ILE A 188 2.94 -14.32 8.54
N PHE A 189 2.14 -13.29 8.82
CA PHE A 189 2.12 -12.49 10.04
C PHE A 189 0.74 -12.59 10.68
N PRO A 190 0.54 -13.46 11.68
CA PRO A 190 -0.73 -13.58 12.38
C PRO A 190 -1.27 -12.24 12.87
N GLN A 191 -2.59 -12.10 12.96
CA GLN A 191 -3.25 -10.84 13.35
C GLN A 191 -2.80 -10.30 14.72
N ASN A 192 -2.25 -11.14 15.60
CA ASN A 192 -1.70 -10.73 16.90
C ASN A 192 -0.19 -10.41 16.88
N SER A 193 0.50 -10.46 15.73
CA SER A 193 1.90 -10.03 15.60
C SER A 193 2.11 -8.62 16.15
N SER A 194 3.20 -8.39 16.86
CA SER A 194 3.49 -7.11 17.52
C SER A 194 4.10 -6.11 16.54
N ASN A 195 4.09 -4.84 16.92
CA ASN A 195 4.74 -3.79 16.13
C ASN A 195 6.24 -4.05 16.00
N GLU A 196 6.88 -4.49 17.09
CA GLU A 196 8.32 -4.75 17.20
C GLU A 196 8.73 -5.97 16.37
N SER A 197 7.91 -7.03 16.32
CA SER A 197 8.21 -8.20 15.49
C SER A 197 8.18 -7.87 14.00
N ILE A 198 7.21 -7.06 13.57
CA ILE A 198 7.13 -6.60 12.18
C ILE A 198 8.27 -5.65 11.86
N GLU A 199 8.57 -4.71 12.76
CA GLU A 199 9.73 -3.82 12.62
C GLU A 199 11.02 -4.60 12.41
N LYS A 200 11.32 -5.56 13.30
CA LYS A 200 12.51 -6.41 13.21
C LYS A 200 12.56 -7.14 11.86
N TYR A 201 11.45 -7.75 11.46
CA TYR A 201 11.36 -8.45 10.17
C TYR A 201 11.68 -7.53 8.99
N VAL A 202 11.10 -6.33 8.93
CA VAL A 202 11.35 -5.36 7.85
C VAL A 202 12.82 -4.91 7.86
N HIS A 203 13.42 -4.68 9.03
CA HIS A 203 14.84 -4.32 9.13
C HIS A 203 15.76 -5.42 8.58
N GLU A 204 15.48 -6.69 8.90
CA GLU A 204 16.30 -7.83 8.50
C GLU A 204 16.14 -8.17 7.00
N ASN A 205 14.92 -8.09 6.49
CA ASN A 205 14.58 -8.64 5.17
C ASN A 205 14.47 -7.57 4.08
N PHE A 206 14.18 -6.34 4.47
CA PHE A 206 13.88 -5.22 3.59
C PHE A 206 14.58 -3.93 4.06
N PRO A 207 15.91 -3.96 4.33
CA PRO A 207 16.63 -2.80 4.83
C PRO A 207 16.55 -1.60 3.89
N SER A 208 16.47 -1.85 2.57
CA SER A 208 16.28 -0.81 1.56
C SER A 208 14.95 -0.07 1.70
N LEU A 209 13.90 -0.65 2.32
CA LEU A 209 12.65 0.07 2.54
C LEU A 209 12.73 1.06 3.71
N ILE A 210 13.70 0.88 4.61
CA ILE A 210 13.88 1.71 5.81
C ILE A 210 14.94 2.76 5.57
N LEU A 211 16.07 2.34 5.04
CA LEU A 211 17.21 3.21 4.75
C LEU A 211 17.01 3.96 3.45
N GLY A 212 16.10 3.51 2.56
CA GLY A 212 15.89 3.85 1.15
C GLY A 212 17.15 3.78 0.27
N TYR A 213 17.03 4.10 -1.03
CA TYR A 213 18.08 3.87 -2.04
C TYR A 213 19.51 4.39 -1.72
N TYR A 214 19.68 5.57 -1.11
CA TYR A 214 20.99 6.12 -0.73
C TYR A 214 21.70 5.47 0.48
N GLY A 215 21.09 4.47 1.13
CA GLY A 215 21.65 3.85 2.34
C GLY A 215 22.15 2.42 2.17
N VAL A 216 22.03 1.85 0.97
CA VAL A 216 22.45 0.48 0.67
C VAL A 216 23.56 0.56 -0.36
N LYS A 217 24.77 0.14 0.00
CA LYS A 217 25.77 -0.23 -1.02
C LYS A 217 25.14 -1.35 -1.83
N GLU A 218 24.90 -1.11 -3.11
CA GLU A 218 24.50 -2.12 -4.08
C GLU A 218 25.54 -3.24 -4.08
N ASP A 219 25.22 -4.35 -3.43
CA ASP A 219 25.92 -5.62 -3.57
C ASP A 219 24.91 -6.77 -3.41
N VAL A 220 23.80 -6.74 -4.14
CA VAL A 220 23.03 -7.97 -4.44
C VAL A 220 22.32 -7.79 -5.78
N TYR A 221 22.91 -8.41 -6.81
CA TYR A 221 22.25 -8.75 -8.08
C TYR A 221 21.19 -9.83 -7.84
#